data_AF-A0A7Y2CYF5-F1
#
_entry.id   AF-A0A7Y2CYF5-F1
#
_cell.length_a   1.000
_cell.length_b   1.000
_cell.length_c   1.000
_cell.angle_alpha   90.00
_cell.angle_beta   90.00
_cell.angle_gamma   90.00
#
_symmetry.space_group_name_H-M   'P 1'
#
loop_
_entity.id
_entity.type
_entity.pdbx_description
1 polymer ?
#
loop_
_entity_poly.entity_id
_entity_poly.type
_entity_poly.pdbx_seq_one_letter_code
_entity_poly.pdbx_strand_id
1 'polypeptide(L)'
;MKTLGMTITAAALALATPALAEFQQVKDRSEFVALMSGKTLSRPFVKLQVSPDGRISGRGAAWDVSGQWQWKGGYLCRTLEWGGDDLGYNCQEVKVSGNKVRITSDRGAGQSADFRLQ
;
A
#
# COMPACT_ATOMS: atom_id res chain seq x y z
N MET A 1 -53.68 12.63 -42.98
CA MET A 1 -53.96 12.86 -41.55
C MET A 1 -52.69 12.60 -40.76
N LYS A 2 -52.35 13.55 -39.88
CA LYS A 2 -51.15 13.61 -39.05
C LYS A 2 -51.11 12.48 -38.02
N THR A 3 -49.93 11.94 -37.75
CA THR A 3 -49.55 11.54 -36.38
C THR A 3 -48.03 11.62 -36.26
N LEU A 4 -47.59 12.69 -35.58
CA LEU A 4 -46.21 12.99 -35.24
C LEU A 4 -45.92 12.24 -33.93
N GLY A 5 -45.17 11.14 -33.99
CA GLY A 5 -44.74 10.37 -32.82
C GLY A 5 -43.53 11.04 -32.17
N MET A 6 -43.74 11.76 -31.08
CA MET A 6 -42.72 12.43 -30.29
C MET A 6 -41.90 11.38 -29.52
N THR A 7 -40.69 11.08 -29.99
CA THR A 7 -39.72 10.25 -29.26
C THR A 7 -39.18 11.02 -28.06
N ILE A 8 -39.54 10.56 -26.86
CA ILE A 8 -39.00 11.05 -25.57
C ILE A 8 -37.60 10.44 -25.40
N THR A 9 -36.56 11.24 -25.60
CA THR A 9 -35.17 10.85 -25.28
C THR A 9 -34.98 10.93 -23.77
N ALA A 10 -35.01 9.79 -23.09
CA ALA A 10 -34.68 9.69 -21.67
C ALA A 10 -33.17 9.92 -21.48
N ALA A 11 -32.80 11.09 -20.95
CA ALA A 11 -31.43 11.38 -20.55
C ALA A 11 -31.10 10.61 -19.26
N ALA A 12 -30.29 9.56 -19.38
CA ALA A 12 -29.76 8.81 -18.24
C ALA A 12 -28.72 9.68 -17.50
N LEU A 13 -29.10 10.22 -16.35
CA LEU A 13 -28.18 10.83 -15.39
C LEU A 13 -27.30 9.73 -14.79
N ALA A 14 -26.07 9.59 -15.29
CA ALA A 14 -25.05 8.76 -14.67
C ALA A 14 -24.67 9.36 -13.31
N LEU A 15 -25.19 8.77 -12.24
CA LEU A 15 -24.75 9.06 -10.88
C LEU A 15 -23.35 8.48 -10.72
N ALA A 16 -22.33 9.33 -10.82
CA ALA A 16 -20.96 8.96 -10.43
C ALA A 16 -20.96 8.74 -8.91
N THR A 17 -20.96 7.47 -8.49
CA THR A 17 -20.77 7.14 -7.08
C THR A 17 -19.34 7.51 -6.67
N PRO A 18 -19.14 8.06 -5.46
CA PRO A 18 -17.81 8.29 -4.95
C PRO A 18 -17.10 6.94 -4.81
N ALA A 19 -16.01 6.75 -5.54
CA ALA A 19 -15.15 5.59 -5.34
C ALA A 19 -14.55 5.67 -3.93
N LEU A 20 -15.15 4.94 -2.98
CA LEU A 20 -14.45 4.59 -1.76
C LEU A 20 -13.22 3.81 -2.19
N ALA A 21 -12.03 4.37 -1.95
CA ALA A 21 -10.79 3.73 -2.35
C ALA A 21 -10.61 2.43 -1.55
N GLU A 22 -11.02 1.31 -2.14
CA GLU A 22 -10.80 -0.02 -1.59
C GLU A 22 -9.30 -0.33 -1.61
N PHE A 23 -8.83 -1.05 -0.59
CA PHE A 23 -7.43 -1.49 -0.54
C PHE A 23 -7.17 -2.57 -1.58
N GLN A 24 -6.30 -2.27 -2.55
CA GLN A 24 -5.88 -3.18 -3.61
C GLN A 24 -4.54 -3.82 -3.28
N GLN A 25 -4.40 -5.12 -3.48
CA GLN A 25 -3.15 -5.82 -3.22
C GLN A 25 -2.12 -5.53 -4.32
N VAL A 26 -0.92 -5.15 -3.89
CA VAL A 26 0.25 -5.02 -4.77
C VAL A 26 0.87 -6.41 -4.96
N LYS A 27 0.92 -6.90 -6.20
CA LYS A 27 1.45 -8.25 -6.52
C LYS A 27 2.78 -8.20 -7.28
N ASP A 28 3.07 -7.07 -7.92
CA ASP A 28 4.26 -6.93 -8.77
C ASP A 28 5.36 -6.09 -8.10
N ARG A 29 6.61 -6.52 -8.31
CA ARG A 29 7.78 -5.83 -7.74
C ARG A 29 7.88 -4.40 -8.26
N SER A 30 7.66 -4.20 -9.55
CA SER A 30 7.75 -2.88 -10.19
C SER A 30 6.72 -1.91 -9.63
N GLU A 31 5.48 -2.37 -9.43
CA GLU A 31 4.41 -1.59 -8.79
C GLU A 31 4.80 -1.23 -7.36
N PHE A 32 5.28 -2.19 -6.58
CA PHE A 32 5.75 -1.93 -5.22
C PHE A 32 6.88 -0.89 -5.17
N VAL A 33 7.89 -1.05 -6.03
CA VAL A 33 9.01 -0.11 -6.10
C VAL A 33 8.52 1.29 -6.49
N ALA A 34 7.63 1.40 -7.48
CA ALA A 34 7.05 2.68 -7.89
C ALA A 34 6.25 3.34 -6.76
N LEU A 35 5.55 2.54 -5.95
CA LEU A 35 4.79 3.01 -4.80
C LEU A 35 5.68 3.58 -3.70
N MET A 36 6.82 2.92 -3.41
CA MET A 36 7.69 3.27 -2.28
C MET A 36 8.79 4.28 -2.64
N SER A 37 9.25 4.30 -3.89
CA SER A 37 10.42 5.07 -4.30
C SER A 37 10.26 6.57 -4.01
N GLY A 38 11.23 7.11 -3.28
CA GLY A 38 11.25 8.53 -2.88
C GLY A 38 10.20 8.92 -1.85
N LYS A 39 9.46 7.97 -1.26
CA LYS A 39 8.44 8.23 -0.25
C LYS A 39 8.86 7.74 1.14
N THR A 40 8.26 8.34 2.15
CA THR A 40 8.36 7.91 3.55
C THR A 40 7.04 7.30 4.01
N LEU A 41 7.10 6.09 4.53
CA LEU A 41 5.99 5.41 5.20
C LEU A 41 5.89 5.96 6.63
N SER A 42 4.77 6.57 6.95
CA SER A 42 4.61 7.37 8.16
C SER A 42 3.37 6.96 8.94
N ARG A 43 3.54 6.72 10.24
CA ARG A 43 2.46 6.58 11.24
C ARG A 43 2.94 7.22 12.55
N PRO A 44 2.08 7.40 13.57
CA PRO A 44 2.53 7.97 14.84
C PRO A 44 3.78 7.27 15.37
N PHE A 45 4.82 8.06 15.63
CA PHE A 45 6.14 7.64 16.10
C PHE A 45 6.96 6.74 15.17
N VAL A 46 6.53 6.45 13.95
CA VAL A 46 7.28 5.58 13.02
C VAL A 46 7.40 6.24 11.66
N LYS A 47 8.64 6.34 11.15
CA LYS A 47 8.95 6.82 9.81
C LYS A 47 9.94 5.85 9.18
N LEU A 48 9.57 5.25 8.06
CA LEU A 48 10.38 4.26 7.35
C LEU A 48 10.51 4.63 5.88
N GLN A 49 11.63 4.27 5.28
CA GLN A 49 11.88 4.34 3.85
C GLN A 49 12.19 2.93 3.36
N VAL A 50 11.60 2.57 2.23
CA VAL A 50 11.84 1.30 1.56
C VAL A 50 12.45 1.62 0.20
N SER A 51 13.76 1.45 0.09
CA SER A 51 14.50 1.87 -1.09
C SER A 51 14.47 0.79 -2.19
N PRO A 52 14.53 1.18 -3.48
CA PRO A 52 14.49 0.24 -4.61
C PRO A 52 15.63 -0.79 -4.64
N ASP A 53 16.76 -0.49 -3.98
CA ASP A 53 17.95 -1.34 -3.88
C ASP A 53 17.83 -2.44 -2.82
N GLY A 54 16.68 -2.56 -2.16
CA GLY A 54 16.41 -3.65 -1.22
C GLY A 54 16.60 -3.29 0.25
N ARG A 55 16.83 -2.02 0.62
CA ARG A 55 17.01 -1.62 2.03
C ARG A 55 15.72 -1.08 2.65
N ILE A 56 15.57 -1.31 3.95
CA ILE A 56 14.62 -0.63 4.82
C ILE A 56 15.42 0.18 5.83
N SER A 57 15.07 1.46 6.01
CA SER A 57 15.69 2.32 7.00
C SER A 57 14.68 3.27 7.62
N GLY A 58 14.96 3.76 8.81
CA GLY A 58 14.15 4.81 9.43
C GLY A 58 14.24 4.80 10.94
N ARG A 59 13.16 5.25 11.58
CA ARG A 59 13.07 5.38 13.02
C ARG A 59 11.69 4.97 13.52
N GLY A 60 11.67 4.21 14.61
CA GLY A 60 10.48 3.82 15.35
C GLY A 60 10.62 4.23 16.81
N ALA A 61 9.70 5.05 17.30
CA ALA A 61 9.83 5.79 18.55
C ALA A 61 11.18 6.51 18.64
N ALA A 62 12.02 6.12 19.59
CA ALA A 62 13.37 6.67 19.79
C ALA A 62 14.48 5.85 19.12
N TRP A 63 14.15 4.73 18.47
CA TRP A 63 15.10 3.72 18.03
C TRP A 63 15.22 3.67 16.51
N ASP A 64 16.43 3.45 16.02
CA ASP A 64 16.66 3.26 14.60
C ASP A 64 16.11 1.91 14.15
N VAL A 65 15.56 1.92 12.93
CA VAL A 65 15.02 0.73 12.27
C VAL A 65 15.82 0.52 11.01
N SER A 66 16.34 -0.69 10.83
CA SER A 66 17.08 -1.08 9.63
C SER A 66 16.63 -2.45 9.16
N GLY A 67 16.90 -2.79 7.91
CA GLY A 67 16.53 -4.08 7.37
C GLY A 67 16.81 -4.20 5.89
N GLN A 68 16.54 -5.39 5.36
CA GLN A 68 16.62 -5.68 3.94
C GLN A 68 15.28 -6.27 3.48
N TRP A 69 14.97 -6.11 2.20
CA TRP A 69 13.77 -6.64 1.60
C TRP A 69 14.03 -7.18 0.20
N GLN A 70 13.17 -8.13 -0.18
CA GLN A 70 13.08 -8.69 -1.51
C GLN A 70 11.61 -8.92 -1.87
N TRP A 71 11.31 -8.89 -3.16
CA TRP A 71 9.99 -9.26 -3.64
C TRP A 71 9.97 -10.76 -3.96
N LYS A 72 9.01 -11.50 -3.40
CA LYS A 72 8.89 -12.95 -3.67
C LYS A 72 7.44 -13.39 -3.71
N GLY A 73 6.99 -13.86 -4.87
CA GLY A 73 5.67 -14.47 -5.04
C GLY A 73 4.50 -13.57 -4.66
N GLY A 74 4.59 -12.26 -4.92
CA GLY A 74 3.55 -11.28 -4.59
C GLY A 74 3.61 -10.70 -3.18
N TYR A 75 4.73 -10.88 -2.47
CA TYR A 75 4.91 -10.43 -1.10
C TYR A 75 6.21 -9.65 -0.91
N LEU A 76 6.17 -8.71 0.04
CA LEU A 76 7.32 -8.02 0.59
C LEU A 76 7.98 -8.92 1.64
N CYS A 77 9.03 -9.65 1.27
CA CYS A 77 9.78 -10.46 2.22
C CYS A 77 10.95 -9.67 2.77
N ARG A 78 10.99 -9.47 4.09
CA ARG A 78 11.95 -8.59 4.76
C ARG A 78 12.58 -9.21 5.99
N THR A 79 13.77 -8.75 6.34
CA THR A 79 14.32 -8.78 7.70
C THR A 79 14.25 -7.38 8.29
N LEU A 80 14.18 -7.27 9.62
CA LEU A 80 14.15 -5.96 10.28
C LEU A 80 14.84 -6.06 11.63
N GLU A 81 15.69 -5.09 11.92
CA GLU A 81 16.24 -4.82 13.23
C GLU A 81 15.61 -3.52 13.75
N TRP A 82 15.19 -3.52 15.01
CA TRP A 82 14.63 -2.35 15.68
C TRP A 82 15.40 -2.11 16.98
N GLY A 83 16.22 -1.06 17.00
CA GLY A 83 16.95 -0.69 18.21
C GLY A 83 17.89 -1.76 18.75
N GLY A 84 18.40 -2.64 17.88
CA GLY A 84 19.22 -3.79 18.24
C GLY A 84 18.47 -5.10 18.39
N ASP A 85 17.13 -5.09 18.42
CA ASP A 85 16.32 -6.30 18.44
C ASP A 85 16.06 -6.81 17.02
N ASP A 86 16.49 -8.04 16.70
CA ASP A 86 16.18 -8.70 15.43
C ASP A 86 14.73 -9.22 15.45
N LEU A 87 13.88 -8.65 14.59
CA LEU A 87 12.49 -9.06 14.42
C LEU A 87 12.33 -10.18 13.38
N GLY A 88 13.43 -10.68 12.83
CA GLY A 88 13.49 -11.84 11.96
C GLY A 88 12.94 -11.61 10.56
N TYR A 89 12.97 -12.70 9.79
CA TYR A 89 12.48 -12.76 8.41
C TYR A 89 10.96 -12.97 8.37
N ASN A 90 10.24 -12.15 7.60
CA ASN A 90 8.81 -12.33 7.36
C ASN A 90 8.39 -11.88 5.95
N CYS A 91 7.46 -12.59 5.33
CA CYS A 91 6.84 -12.18 4.06
C CYS A 91 5.48 -11.56 4.33
N GLN A 92 5.32 -10.31 3.92
CA GLN A 92 4.18 -9.47 4.27
C GLN A 92 3.33 -9.17 3.03
N GLU A 93 2.00 -9.19 3.18
CA GLU A 93 1.06 -8.70 2.19
C GLU A 93 1.10 -7.17 2.18
N VAL A 94 1.09 -6.56 0.99
CA VAL A 94 1.02 -5.11 0.82
C VAL A 94 -0.25 -4.75 0.07
N LYS A 95 -1.08 -3.90 0.67
CA LYS A 95 -2.27 -3.33 0.04
C LYS A 95 -2.21 -1.81 0.02
N VAL A 96 -2.71 -1.18 -1.03
CA VAL A 96 -2.71 0.28 -1.22
C VAL A 96 -4.13 0.82 -1.41
N SER A 97 -4.41 1.98 -0.83
CA SER A 97 -5.62 2.76 -1.05
C SER A 97 -5.26 4.24 -1.04
N GLY A 98 -5.21 4.86 -2.22
CA GLY A 98 -4.74 6.23 -2.37
C GLY A 98 -3.31 6.42 -1.84
N ASN A 99 -3.12 7.26 -0.83
CA ASN A 99 -1.83 7.49 -0.17
C ASN A 99 -1.62 6.63 1.08
N LYS A 100 -2.46 5.62 1.33
CA LYS A 100 -2.30 4.70 2.45
C LYS A 100 -1.78 3.37 1.94
N VAL A 101 -0.83 2.80 2.67
CA VAL A 101 -0.40 1.41 2.50
C VAL A 101 -0.70 0.64 3.78
N ARG A 102 -1.33 -0.52 3.64
CA ARG A 102 -1.51 -1.52 4.69
C ARG A 102 -0.52 -2.63 4.45
N ILE A 103 0.26 -2.96 5.47
CA ILE A 103 1.22 -4.06 5.45
C ILE A 103 0.77 -5.08 6.49
N THR A 104 0.58 -6.32 6.09
CA THR A 104 0.10 -7.40 6.97
C THR A 104 1.11 -8.54 7.03
N SER A 105 1.52 -8.93 8.23
CA SER A 105 2.49 -10.02 8.43
C SER A 105 1.96 -11.36 7.97
N ASP A 106 2.86 -12.35 7.85
CA ASP A 106 2.51 -13.76 7.63
C ASP A 106 1.66 -13.95 6.36
N ARG A 107 2.07 -13.27 5.29
CA ARG A 107 1.42 -13.29 3.97
C ARG A 107 -0.05 -12.88 4.00
N GLY A 108 -0.44 -12.03 4.95
CA GLY A 108 -1.81 -11.55 5.10
C GLY A 108 -2.58 -12.20 6.25
N ALA A 109 -2.02 -13.21 6.93
CA ALA A 109 -2.68 -13.93 8.02
C ALA A 109 -2.39 -13.35 9.42
N GLY A 110 -1.45 -12.41 9.54
CA GLY A 110 -0.99 -11.89 10.81
C GLY A 110 -1.42 -10.45 11.11
N GLN A 111 -0.58 -9.73 11.87
CA GLN A 111 -0.87 -8.37 12.30
C GLN A 111 -0.71 -7.37 11.15
N SER A 112 -1.57 -6.35 11.14
CA SER A 112 -1.56 -5.29 10.13
C SER A 112 -1.06 -3.96 10.68
N ALA A 113 -0.33 -3.22 9.87
CA ALA A 113 0.07 -1.85 10.13
C ALA A 113 -0.25 -0.96 8.93
N ASP A 114 -0.92 0.16 9.19
CA ASP A 114 -1.24 1.17 8.19
C ASP A 114 -0.24 2.33 8.25
N PHE A 115 0.26 2.72 7.09
CA PHE A 115 1.15 3.86 6.91
C PHE A 115 0.57 4.82 5.88
N ARG A 116 0.85 6.11 6.06
CA ARG A 116 0.70 7.11 5.02
C ARG A 116 1.98 7.19 4.21
N LEU A 117 1.84 7.30 2.90
CA LEU A 117 2.92 7.60 1.96
C LEU A 117 3.07 9.12 1.90
N GLN A 118 4.23 9.62 2.29
CA GLN A 118 4.60 11.04 2.31
C GLN A 118 5.76 11.30 1.35
#